data_AF-A0A7X2IPU6-F1
#
_entry.id   AF-A0A7X2IPU6-F1
#
_cell.length_a   1.000
_cell.length_b   1.000
_cell.length_c   1.000
_cell.angle_alpha   90.00
_cell.angle_beta   90.00
_cell.angle_gamma   90.00
#
_symmetry.space_group_name_H-M   'P 1'
#
loop_
_entity.id
_entity.type
_entity.pdbx_description
1 polymer ?
#
loop_
_entity_poly.entity_id
_entity_poly.type
_entity_poly.pdbx_seq_one_letter_code
_entity_poly.pdbx_strand_id
1 'polypeptide(L)'
;MNLTTNLNEFNKRFAEVMRPFFSAEIEAMEDAYGMLCFRGPIPIPNNPAHVGTHVAVTLEKEVIEALASATPAVREEITQHLIDNLGCQIRIQYDPARIGPYALDIVGTMESVPAR
;
A
#
# COMPACT_ATOMS: atom_id res chain seq x y z
N MET A 1 10.65 -0.55 13.56
CA MET A 1 9.91 0.29 12.60
C MET A 1 8.91 1.12 13.38
N ASN A 2 9.01 2.45 13.32
CA ASN A 2 7.99 3.32 13.92
C ASN A 2 6.92 3.57 12.86
N LEU A 3 5.67 3.33 13.21
CA LEU A 3 4.52 3.50 12.33
C LEU A 3 3.61 4.60 12.85
N THR A 4 3.01 5.33 11.93
CA THR A 4 2.07 6.42 12.21
C THR A 4 0.79 6.25 11.40
N THR A 5 -0.33 6.70 11.93
CA THR A 5 -1.60 6.82 11.20
C THR A 5 -1.74 8.18 10.49
N ASN A 6 -0.76 9.08 10.68
CA ASN A 6 -0.69 10.34 9.94
C ASN A 6 -0.04 10.10 8.57
N LEU A 7 -0.87 9.68 7.62
CA LEU A 7 -0.45 9.33 6.26
C LEU A 7 -0.18 10.59 5.44
N ASN A 8 0.81 10.53 4.54
CA ASN A 8 0.99 11.54 3.51
C ASN A 8 -0.20 11.54 2.52
N GLU A 9 -0.27 12.57 1.68
CA GLU A 9 -1.41 12.80 0.78
C GLU A 9 -1.70 11.61 -0.14
N PHE A 10 -0.66 11.05 -0.76
CA PHE A 10 -0.79 9.89 -1.64
C PHE A 10 -1.30 8.67 -0.86
N ASN A 11 -0.64 8.33 0.24
CA ASN A 11 -0.97 7.16 1.06
C ASN A 11 -2.37 7.25 1.66
N LYS A 12 -2.80 8.44 2.06
CA LYS A 12 -4.15 8.68 2.54
C LYS A 12 -5.19 8.34 1.47
N ARG A 13 -5.02 8.89 0.26
CA ARG A 13 -5.95 8.64 -0.86
C ARG A 13 -5.94 7.18 -1.29
N PHE A 14 -4.75 6.56 -1.35
CA PHE A 14 -4.61 5.14 -1.65
C PHE A 14 -5.33 4.27 -0.62
N ALA A 15 -5.14 4.53 0.67
CA ALA A 15 -5.81 3.82 1.75
C ALA A 15 -7.34 3.97 1.70
N GLU A 16 -7.86 5.16 1.38
CA GLU A 16 -9.29 5.40 1.22
C GLU A 16 -9.90 4.55 0.09
N VAL A 17 -9.23 4.47 -1.07
CA VAL A 17 -9.66 3.65 -2.21
C VAL A 17 -9.61 2.16 -1.88
N MET A 18 -8.59 1.73 -1.14
CA MET A 18 -8.40 0.31 -0.83
C MET A 18 -9.23 -0.18 0.36
N ARG A 19 -9.76 0.73 1.19
CA ARG A 19 -10.54 0.39 2.39
C ARG A 19 -11.65 -0.65 2.17
N PRO A 20 -12.44 -0.63 1.07
CA PRO A 20 -13.49 -1.63 0.85
C PRO A 20 -12.98 -3.05 0.59
N PHE A 21 -11.68 -3.21 0.27
CA PHE A 21 -11.07 -4.51 -0.05
C PHE A 21 -10.46 -5.22 1.17
N PHE A 22 -10.37 -4.51 2.30
CA PHE A 22 -9.81 -5.03 3.53
C PHE A 22 -10.90 -5.24 4.59
N SER A 23 -10.66 -6.13 5.54
CA SER A 23 -11.54 -6.25 6.71
C SER A 23 -11.44 -4.98 7.56
N ALA A 24 -12.49 -4.70 8.35
CA ALA A 24 -12.52 -3.52 9.22
C ALA A 24 -11.42 -3.52 10.30
N GLU A 25 -10.78 -4.66 10.54
CA GLU A 25 -9.68 -4.84 11.50
C GLU A 25 -8.31 -4.50 10.89
N ILE A 26 -8.25 -4.21 9.58
CA ILE A 26 -7.03 -3.81 8.90
C ILE A 26 -6.94 -2.28 8.88
N GLU A 27 -5.85 -1.76 9.42
CA GLU A 27 -5.54 -0.34 9.50
C GLU A 27 -4.39 0.03 8.57
N ALA A 28 -4.51 1.19 7.92
CA ALA A 28 -3.44 1.79 7.14
C ALA A 28 -2.49 2.57 8.04
N MET A 29 -1.19 2.27 7.96
CA MET A 29 -0.13 2.96 8.69
C MET A 29 1.02 3.30 7.75
N GLU A 30 1.76 4.35 8.03
CA GLU A 30 2.92 4.78 7.28
C GLU A 30 4.19 4.69 8.14
N ASP A 31 5.31 4.30 7.54
CA ASP A 31 6.61 4.32 8.20
C ASP A 31 7.38 5.63 7.95
N ALA A 32 8.55 5.78 8.57
CA ALA A 32 9.37 6.99 8.43
C ALA A 32 9.92 7.23 7.00
N TYR A 33 9.82 6.24 6.11
CA TYR A 33 10.29 6.32 4.73
C TYR A 33 9.13 6.49 3.73
N GLY A 34 7.89 6.63 4.22
CA GLY A 34 6.71 6.80 3.39
C GLY A 34 6.10 5.49 2.88
N MET A 35 6.55 4.33 3.36
CA MET A 35 5.95 3.04 3.04
C MET A 35 4.58 2.92 3.71
N LEU A 36 3.55 2.66 2.91
CA LEU A 36 2.20 2.38 3.39
C LEU A 36 2.07 0.90 3.73
N CYS A 37 1.70 0.61 4.97
CA CYS A 37 1.45 -0.73 5.48
C CYS A 37 -0.02 -0.88 5.88
N PHE A 38 -0.71 -1.85 5.28
CA PHE A 38 -2.01 -2.31 5.75
C PHE A 38 -1.78 -3.41 6.78
N ARG A 39 -2.13 -3.15 8.04
CA ARG A 39 -1.83 -4.01 9.19
C ARG A 39 -3.09 -4.53 9.85
N GLY A 40 -3.08 -5.80 10.22
CA GLY A 40 -4.22 -6.45 10.87
C GLY A 40 -3.83 -7.79 11.48
N PRO A 41 -4.80 -8.57 11.99
CA PRO A 41 -4.55 -9.87 12.59
C PRO A 41 -3.97 -10.87 11.58
N ILE A 42 -2.82 -11.46 11.90
CA ILE A 42 -2.22 -12.56 11.15
C ILE A 42 -2.07 -13.76 12.08
N PRO A 43 -2.71 -14.91 11.79
CA PRO A 43 -2.63 -16.08 12.65
C PRO A 43 -1.21 -16.64 12.62
N ILE A 44 -0.54 -16.64 13.78
CA ILE A 44 0.72 -17.37 13.98
C ILE A 44 0.55 -18.43 15.06
N PRO A 45 1.21 -19.61 14.95
CA PRO A 45 0.97 -20.76 15.83
C PRO A 45 1.06 -20.47 17.34
N ASN A 46 1.87 -19.48 17.73
CA ASN A 46 2.16 -19.16 19.12
C ASN A 46 1.53 -17.84 19.60
N ASN A 47 0.78 -17.13 18.76
CA ASN A 47 0.12 -15.88 19.13
C ASN A 47 -1.06 -15.57 18.18
N PRO A 48 -2.29 -16.00 18.52
CA PRO A 48 -3.48 -15.70 17.73
C PRO A 48 -3.82 -14.21 17.65
N ALA A 49 -3.31 -13.39 18.58
CA ALA A 49 -3.52 -11.94 18.62
C ALA A 49 -2.40 -11.16 17.91
N HIS A 50 -1.55 -11.83 17.13
CA HIS A 50 -0.47 -11.18 16.41
C HIS A 50 -1.02 -10.23 15.33
N VAL A 51 -0.58 -8.98 15.36
CA VAL A 51 -0.87 -7.99 14.32
C VAL A 51 0.36 -7.82 13.43
N GLY A 52 0.22 -8.21 12.17
CA GLY A 52 1.28 -8.13 11.17
C GLY A 52 0.90 -7.23 9.99
N THR A 53 1.78 -7.16 8.99
CA THR A 53 1.53 -6.43 7.74
C THR A 53 0.97 -7.38 6.70
N HIS A 54 -0.21 -7.07 6.19
CA HIS A 54 -0.88 -7.82 5.12
C HIS A 54 -0.34 -7.40 3.77
N VAL A 55 -0.25 -6.08 3.56
CA VAL A 55 0.21 -5.45 2.32
C VAL A 55 1.13 -4.29 2.67
N ALA A 56 2.27 -4.20 1.99
CA ALA A 56 3.16 -3.05 2.02
C ALA A 56 3.20 -2.43 0.62
N VAL A 57 3.13 -1.10 0.55
CA VAL A 57 3.21 -0.32 -0.68
C VAL A 57 4.31 0.71 -0.53
N THR A 58 5.28 0.67 -1.44
CA THR A 58 6.36 1.67 -1.54
C THR A 58 6.29 2.35 -2.90
N LEU A 59 6.81 3.57 -3.01
CA LEU A 59 7.02 4.23 -4.29
C LEU A 59 8.51 4.27 -4.58
N GLU A 60 8.90 4.03 -5.83
CA GLU A 60 10.27 4.25 -6.27
C GLU A 60 10.64 5.74 -6.14
N LYS A 61 11.94 5.99 -5.97
CA LYS A 61 12.47 7.33 -5.78
C LYS A 61 12.10 8.24 -6.95
N GLU A 62 12.15 7.72 -8.16
CA GLU A 62 11.83 8.41 -9.41
C GLU A 62 10.36 8.83 -9.45
N VAL A 63 9.45 8.00 -8.92
CA VAL A 63 8.02 8.32 -8.80
C VAL A 63 7.82 9.46 -7.80
N ILE A 64 8.50 9.39 -6.65
CA ILE A 64 8.45 10.44 -5.63
C ILE A 64 8.95 11.77 -6.20
N GLU A 65 10.06 11.76 -6.94
CA GLU A 65 10.62 12.94 -7.60
C GLU A 65 9.70 13.50 -8.70
N ALA A 66 9.06 12.62 -9.48
CA ALA A 66 8.09 13.02 -10.50
C ALA A 66 6.85 13.69 -9.87
N LEU A 67 6.31 13.12 -8.80
CA LEU A 67 5.18 13.71 -8.06
C LEU A 67 5.54 15.08 -7.46
N ALA A 68 6.74 15.22 -6.91
CA ALA A 68 7.22 16.46 -6.31
C ALA A 68 7.40 17.60 -7.33
N SER A 69 7.88 17.27 -8.53
CA SER A 69 8.18 18.24 -9.60
C SER A 69 7.03 18.52 -10.57
N ALA A 70 5.99 17.68 -10.57
CA ALA A 70 4.83 17.82 -11.45
C ALA A 70 3.96 19.05 -11.12
N THR A 71 3.33 19.60 -12.16
CA THR A 71 2.23 20.56 -12.01
C THR A 71 1.03 19.88 -11.33
N PRO A 72 0.11 20.62 -10.70
CA PRO A 72 -1.03 20.02 -10.02
C PRO A 72 -1.86 19.07 -10.89
N ALA A 73 -2.11 19.43 -12.15
CA ALA A 73 -2.87 18.59 -13.08
C ALA A 73 -2.15 17.27 -13.42
N VAL A 74 -0.84 17.33 -13.67
CA VAL A 74 -0.03 16.14 -13.98
C VAL A 74 0.15 15.27 -12.74
N ARG A 75 0.34 15.87 -11.56
CA ARG A 75 0.44 15.15 -10.29
C ARG A 75 -0.83 14.33 -10.01
N GLU A 76 -1.98 14.92 -10.27
CA GLU A 76 -3.28 14.25 -10.13
C GLU A 76 -3.39 13.05 -11.07
N GLU A 77 -3.01 13.21 -12.34
CA GLU A 77 -3.00 12.12 -13.32
C GLU A 77 -2.07 10.96 -12.92
N ILE A 78 -0.85 11.28 -12.48
CA ILE A 78 0.13 10.28 -12.01
C ILE A 78 -0.41 9.57 -10.77
N THR A 79 -0.94 10.33 -9.81
CA THR A 79 -1.51 9.78 -8.56
C THR A 79 -2.64 8.80 -8.85
N GLN A 80 -3.58 9.19 -9.72
CA GLN A 80 -4.70 8.32 -10.07
C GLN A 80 -4.22 7.06 -10.80
N HIS A 81 -3.30 7.17 -11.75
CA HIS A 81 -2.70 6.01 -12.42
C HIS A 81 -2.02 5.05 -11.45
N LEU A 82 -1.25 5.57 -10.49
CA LEU A 82 -0.58 4.75 -9.47
C LEU A 82 -1.61 4.06 -8.57
N ILE A 83 -2.65 4.77 -8.13
CA ILE A 83 -3.73 4.20 -7.33
C ILE A 83 -4.41 3.04 -8.07
N ASP A 84 -4.77 3.24 -9.33
CA ASP A 84 -5.48 2.24 -10.12
C ASP A 84 -4.61 1.00 -10.37
N ASN A 85 -3.34 1.21 -10.75
CA ASN A 85 -2.41 0.14 -11.03
C ASN A 85 -2.05 -0.67 -9.78
N LEU A 86 -1.62 -0.01 -8.70
CA LEU A 86 -1.22 -0.67 -7.47
C LEU A 86 -2.45 -1.33 -6.80
N GLY A 87 -3.59 -0.65 -6.81
CA GLY A 87 -4.84 -1.21 -6.33
C GLY A 87 -5.28 -2.44 -7.13
N CYS A 88 -5.06 -2.47 -8.45
CA CYS A 88 -5.28 -3.66 -9.27
C CYS A 88 -4.36 -4.81 -8.85
N GLN A 89 -3.06 -4.54 -8.67
CA GLN A 89 -2.09 -5.56 -8.24
C GLN A 89 -2.45 -6.15 -6.87
N ILE A 90 -2.86 -5.32 -5.90
CA ILE A 90 -3.34 -5.79 -4.59
C ILE A 90 -4.56 -6.69 -4.80
N ARG A 91 -5.58 -6.25 -5.55
CA ARG A 91 -6.82 -7.01 -5.72
C ARG A 91 -6.63 -8.38 -6.37
N ILE A 92 -5.64 -8.51 -7.24
CA ILE A 92 -5.34 -9.79 -7.92
C ILE A 92 -4.55 -10.74 -7.01
N GLN A 93 -3.62 -10.20 -6.20
CA GLN A 93 -2.66 -11.01 -5.44
C GLN A 93 -3.05 -11.22 -3.98
N TYR A 94 -3.81 -10.30 -3.39
CA TYR A 94 -4.20 -10.34 -1.99
C TYR A 94 -5.32 -11.34 -1.77
N ASP A 95 -5.04 -12.37 -0.98
CA ASP A 95 -6.01 -13.33 -0.48
C ASP A 95 -5.99 -13.30 1.06
N PRO A 96 -7.05 -12.80 1.71
CA PRO A 96 -7.12 -12.72 3.18
C PRO A 96 -7.10 -14.10 3.86
N ALA A 97 -7.42 -15.18 3.15
CA ALA A 97 -7.35 -16.54 3.70
C ALA A 97 -5.95 -17.16 3.60
N ARG A 98 -5.03 -16.53 2.86
CA ARG A 98 -3.69 -17.07 2.56
C ARG A 98 -2.58 -16.09 2.92
N ILE A 99 -2.80 -15.27 3.95
CA ILE A 99 -1.79 -14.34 4.47
C ILE A 99 -0.66 -15.16 5.09
N GLY A 100 0.46 -15.24 4.38
CA GLY A 100 1.68 -15.90 4.86
C GLY A 100 2.42 -15.05 5.91
N PRO A 101 3.58 -15.53 6.39
CA PRO A 101 4.43 -14.78 7.31
C PRO A 101 5.08 -13.54 6.69
N TYR A 102 4.96 -13.37 5.37
CA TYR A 102 5.49 -12.23 4.62
C TYR A 102 4.31 -11.39 4.10
N ALA A 103 4.46 -10.07 4.20
CA ALA A 103 3.53 -9.14 3.58
C ALA A 103 3.55 -9.29 2.06
N LEU A 104 2.41 -9.07 1.41
CA LEU A 104 2.40 -8.77 -0.02
C LEU A 104 3.05 -7.41 -0.22
N ASP A 105 4.27 -7.40 -0.77
CA ASP A 105 5.03 -6.18 -1.04
C ASP A 105 4.79 -5.73 -2.48
N ILE A 106 4.36 -4.49 -2.65
CA ILE A 106 4.05 -3.89 -3.95
C ILE A 106 4.81 -2.58 -4.08
N VAL A 107 5.54 -2.45 -5.18
CA VAL A 107 6.32 -1.25 -5.49
C VAL A 107 5.64 -0.48 -6.60
N GLY A 108 5.36 0.79 -6.35
CA GLY A 108 4.89 1.77 -7.33
C GLY A 108 6.05 2.26 -8.18
N THR A 109 6.01 1.89 -9.45
CA THR A 109 7.02 2.19 -10.46
C THR A 109 6.44 3.10 -11.55
N MET A 110 7.28 3.82 -12.28
CA MET A 110 6.86 4.61 -13.46
C MET A 110 6.48 3.72 -14.65
N GLU A 111 7.07 2.52 -14.75
CA GLU A 111 6.75 1.55 -15.79
C GLU A 111 5.55 0.69 -15.37
N SER A 112 4.58 0.52 -16.26
CA SER A 112 3.49 -0.45 -16.07
C SER A 112 4.05 -1.88 -16.16
N VAL A 113 4.16 -2.57 -15.03
CA VAL A 113 4.59 -3.97 -15.01
C VAL A 113 3.53 -4.81 -15.75
N PRO A 114 3.88 -5.54 -16.83
CA PRO A 114 2.93 -6.43 -17.49
C PRO A 114 2.52 -7.53 -16.51
N ALA A 115 1.21 -7.76 -16.40
CA ALA A 115 0.67 -8.88 -15.63
C ALA A 115 1.32 -10.19 -16.12
N ARG A 116 1.95 -10.93 -15.21
CA ARG A 116 2.52 -12.26 -15.47
C ARG A 116 1.47 -13.34 -15.36
#